data_AF-A0A0L6ZDL3-F1
#
_entry.id   AF-A0A0L6ZDL3-F1
#
_cell.length_a   1.000
_cell.length_b   1.000
_cell.length_c   1.000
_cell.angle_alpha   90.00
_cell.angle_beta   90.00
_cell.angle_gamma   90.00
#
_symmetry.space_group_name_H-M   'P 1'
#
loop_
_entity.id
_entity.type
_entity.pdbx_description
1 polymer ?
#
loop_
_entity_poly.entity_id
_entity_poly.type
_entity_poly.pdbx_seq_one_letter_code
_entity_poly.pdbx_strand_id
1 'polypeptide(L)'
;MDLREALTKYKNYTLQIIESSEMEDYDPISELLNKRQIVIETIGEMDYTIEEFSVIANELQIMFFEKRLNDVVIEKKNKLRIKLDKLLENKNANKTYNKKFYVDALFFNKKI
;
A
#
# COMPACT_ATOMS: atom_id res chain seq x y z
N MET A 1 12.30 27.62 -1.67
CA MET A 1 11.62 26.64 -2.52
C MET A 1 10.53 27.39 -3.27
N ASP A 2 10.46 27.23 -4.58
CA ASP A 2 9.37 27.79 -5.40
C ASP A 2 8.27 26.73 -5.66
N LEU A 3 7.12 27.17 -6.19
CA LEU A 3 5.95 26.31 -6.39
C LEU A 3 6.26 25.12 -7.31
N ARG A 4 7.09 25.34 -8.34
CA ARG A 4 7.46 24.29 -9.31
C ARG A 4 8.38 23.26 -8.69
N GLU A 5 9.34 23.70 -7.89
CA GLU A 5 10.21 22.83 -7.11
C GLU A 5 9.40 22.00 -6.11
N ALA A 6 8.44 22.63 -5.41
CA ALA A 6 7.56 21.97 -4.46
C ALA A 6 6.69 20.89 -5.14
N LEU A 7 6.01 21.22 -6.24
CA LEU A 7 5.20 20.26 -7.00
C LEU A 7 6.02 19.15 -7.63
N THR A 8 7.27 19.44 -8.02
CA THR A 8 8.21 18.41 -8.51
C THR A 8 8.60 17.45 -7.39
N LYS A 9 8.90 17.96 -6.18
CA LYS A 9 9.17 17.10 -5.00
C LYS A 9 7.97 16.25 -4.65
N TYR A 10 6.77 16.83 -4.64
CA TYR A 10 5.53 16.10 -4.43
C TYR A 10 5.41 14.93 -5.42
N LYS A 11 5.57 15.20 -6.72
CA LYS A 11 5.55 14.17 -7.77
C LYS A 11 6.59 13.09 -7.53
N ASN A 12 7.82 13.48 -7.18
CA ASN A 12 8.91 12.53 -6.97
C ASN A 12 8.64 11.61 -5.77
N TYR A 13 8.08 12.12 -4.67
CA TYR A 13 7.66 11.28 -3.55
C TYR A 13 6.50 10.38 -3.93
N THR A 14 5.50 10.86 -4.67
CA THR A 14 4.40 10.03 -5.19
C THR A 14 4.94 8.87 -6.06
N LEU A 15 5.90 9.13 -6.94
CA LEU A 15 6.55 8.10 -7.76
C LEU A 15 7.32 7.07 -6.93
N GLN A 16 8.09 7.52 -5.94
CA GLN A 16 8.83 6.61 -5.05
C GLN A 16 7.87 5.72 -4.24
N ILE A 17 6.72 6.24 -3.80
CA ILE A 17 5.71 5.43 -3.10
C ILE A 17 5.10 4.38 -4.04
N ILE A 18 4.81 4.76 -5.29
CA ILE A 18 4.32 3.82 -6.31
C ILE A 18 5.34 2.69 -6.51
N GLU A 19 6.61 3.04 -6.74
CA GLU A 19 7.69 2.08 -6.96
C GLU A 19 7.85 1.12 -5.77
N SER A 20 7.93 1.66 -4.56
CA SER A 20 8.02 0.89 -3.31
C SER A 20 6.82 -0.07 -3.16
N SER A 21 5.61 0.41 -3.46
CA SER A 21 4.38 -0.40 -3.42
C SER A 21 4.37 -1.52 -4.47
N GLU A 22 4.89 -1.25 -5.66
CA GLU A 22 5.00 -2.22 -6.75
C GLU A 22 6.03 -3.31 -6.42
N MET A 23 7.18 -2.93 -5.85
CA MET A 23 8.24 -3.84 -5.39
C MET A 23 7.89 -4.61 -4.10
N GLU A 24 6.77 -4.27 -3.44
CA GLU A 24 6.39 -4.82 -2.11
C GLU A 24 7.43 -4.50 -1.02
N ASP A 25 8.20 -3.42 -1.21
CA ASP A 25 9.10 -2.84 -0.21
C ASP A 25 8.33 -1.76 0.56
N TYR A 26 7.80 -2.12 1.73
CA TYR A 26 6.92 -1.26 2.50
C TYR A 26 7.65 -0.40 3.54
N ASP A 27 8.91 -0.71 3.84
CA ASP A 27 9.71 -0.04 4.86
C ASP A 27 9.84 1.49 4.61
N PRO A 28 10.14 1.97 3.39
CA PRO A 28 10.33 3.39 3.15
C PRO A 28 9.01 4.18 3.05
N ILE A 29 7.86 3.50 2.88
CA ILE A 29 6.59 4.17 2.51
C ILE A 29 6.14 5.17 3.57
N SER A 30 6.28 4.84 4.86
CA SER A 30 5.87 5.75 5.93
C SER A 30 6.68 7.06 5.92
N GLU A 31 7.98 6.98 5.67
CA GLU A 31 8.84 8.17 5.60
C GLU A 31 8.52 8.99 4.34
N LEU A 32 8.30 8.34 3.21
CA LEU A 32 7.93 9.00 1.95
C LEU A 32 6.58 9.73 2.07
N LEU A 33 5.60 9.14 2.74
CA LEU A 33 4.31 9.78 3.00
C LEU A 33 4.47 11.02 3.88
N ASN A 34 5.29 10.95 4.93
CA ASN A 34 5.58 12.11 5.78
C ASN A 34 6.28 13.23 4.98
N LYS A 35 7.28 12.90 4.16
CA LYS A 35 7.94 13.88 3.28
C LYS A 35 6.97 14.51 2.29
N ARG A 36 6.07 13.72 1.69
CA ARG A 36 5.01 14.22 0.81
C ARG A 36 4.05 15.16 1.54
N GLN A 37 3.68 14.83 2.78
CA GLN A 37 2.81 15.67 3.61
C GLN A 37 3.45 17.02 3.94
N ILE A 38 4.72 17.04 4.33
CA ILE A 38 5.48 18.28 4.57
C ILE A 38 5.50 19.17 3.31
N VAL A 39 5.64 18.58 2.12
CA VAL A 39 5.57 19.34 0.86
C VAL A 39 4.18 19.92 0.63
N ILE A 40 3.10 19.18 0.90
CA ILE A 40 1.72 19.70 0.81
C ILE A 40 1.53 20.89 1.73
N GLU A 41 1.97 20.77 2.99
CA GLU A 41 1.90 21.84 3.98
C GLU A 41 2.68 23.07 3.51
N THR A 42 3.89 22.85 2.99
CA THR A 42 4.70 23.95 2.45
C THR A 42 3.99 24.64 1.29
N ILE A 43 3.40 23.89 0.35
CA ILE A 43 2.62 24.47 -0.74
C ILE A 43 1.45 25.28 -0.18
N GLY A 44 0.74 24.78 0.83
CA GLY A 44 -0.39 25.48 1.44
C GLY A 44 -0.05 26.85 2.07
N GLU A 45 1.23 27.09 2.39
CA GLU A 45 1.73 28.35 2.94
C GLU A 45 2.32 29.29 1.87
N MET A 46 2.43 28.84 0.61
CA MET A 46 3.02 29.62 -0.47
C MET A 46 2.03 30.60 -1.07
N ASP A 47 2.53 31.77 -1.46
CA ASP A 47 1.76 32.72 -2.26
C ASP A 47 1.85 32.32 -3.74
N TYR A 48 0.71 31.98 -4.33
CA TYR A 48 0.57 31.63 -5.74
C TYR A 48 -0.86 31.85 -6.21
N THR A 49 -1.00 32.06 -7.52
CA THR A 49 -2.31 32.08 -8.17
C THR A 49 -2.78 30.68 -8.54
N ILE A 50 -4.09 30.48 -8.56
CA ILE A 50 -4.71 29.20 -8.94
C ILE A 50 -4.29 28.82 -10.37
N GLU A 51 -4.13 29.81 -11.25
CA GLU A 51 -3.67 29.65 -12.63
C GLU A 51 -2.24 29.12 -12.69
N GLU A 52 -1.30 29.72 -11.94
CA GLU A 52 0.09 29.26 -11.86
C GLU A 52 0.17 27.80 -11.38
N PHE A 53 -0.56 27.50 -10.31
CA PHE A 53 -0.64 26.12 -9.80
C PHE A 53 -1.17 25.17 -10.87
N SER A 54 -2.27 25.54 -11.53
CA SER A 54 -2.93 24.69 -12.52
C SER A 54 -2.03 24.40 -13.73
N VAL A 55 -1.30 25.41 -14.22
CA VAL A 55 -0.35 25.24 -15.32
C VAL A 55 0.74 24.25 -14.93
N ILE A 56 1.41 24.48 -13.80
CA ILE A 56 2.53 23.62 -13.37
C ILE A 56 2.04 22.20 -13.03
N ALA A 57 0.90 22.07 -12.37
CA ALA A 57 0.33 20.78 -12.00
C ALA A 57 -0.05 19.94 -13.23
N ASN A 58 -0.57 20.59 -14.28
CA ASN A 58 -0.86 19.92 -15.55
C ASN A 58 0.42 19.49 -16.28
N GLU A 59 1.43 20.37 -16.36
CA GLU A 59 2.73 20.06 -16.96
C GLU A 59 3.43 18.88 -16.26
N LEU A 60 3.35 18.84 -14.93
CA LEU A 60 3.92 17.76 -14.13
C LEU A 60 3.02 16.50 -14.10
N GLN A 61 1.80 16.59 -14.63
CA GLN A 61 0.78 15.54 -14.64
C GLN A 61 0.44 15.02 -13.22
N ILE A 62 0.33 15.93 -12.26
CA ILE A 62 0.11 15.61 -10.84
C ILE A 62 -1.11 14.70 -10.64
N MET A 63 -2.24 15.04 -11.27
CA MET A 63 -3.47 14.26 -11.17
C MET A 63 -3.34 12.83 -11.72
N PHE A 64 -2.52 12.64 -12.76
CA PHE A 64 -2.28 11.32 -13.33
C PHE A 64 -1.52 10.43 -12.34
N PHE A 65 -0.44 10.94 -11.75
CA PHE A 65 0.35 10.17 -10.79
C PHE A 65 -0.40 9.91 -9.48
N GLU A 66 -1.23 10.86 -9.04
CA GLU A 66 -2.07 10.66 -7.86
C GLU A 66 -3.11 9.55 -8.09
N LYS A 67 -3.76 9.54 -9.25
CA LYS A 67 -4.67 8.46 -9.63
C LYS A 67 -3.93 7.12 -9.68
N ARG A 68 -2.73 7.09 -10.28
CA ARG A 68 -1.91 5.87 -10.35
C ARG A 68 -1.55 5.34 -8.97
N LEU A 69 -1.15 6.21 -8.04
CA LEU A 69 -0.86 5.84 -6.66
C LEU A 69 -2.07 5.19 -5.99
N ASN A 70 -3.26 5.80 -6.12
CA ASN A 70 -4.50 5.25 -5.57
C ASN A 70 -4.81 3.86 -6.15
N ASP A 71 -4.71 3.71 -7.47
CA ASP A 71 -4.95 2.44 -8.15
C ASP A 71 -4.00 1.33 -7.63
N VAL A 72 -2.70 1.63 -7.49
CA VAL A 72 -1.70 0.68 -6.98
C VAL A 72 -1.95 0.28 -5.53
N VAL A 73 -2.26 1.24 -4.66
CA VAL A 73 -2.53 0.96 -3.23
C VAL A 73 -3.77 0.07 -3.09
N ILE A 74 -4.84 0.35 -3.84
CA ILE A 74 -6.06 -0.46 -3.84
C ILE A 74 -5.76 -1.88 -4.34
N GLU A 75 -5.02 -2.01 -5.44
CA GLU A 75 -4.64 -3.29 -6.01
C GLU A 75 -3.85 -4.14 -5.01
N LYS A 76 -2.83 -3.55 -4.37
CA LYS A 76 -1.97 -4.23 -3.40
C LYS A 76 -2.73 -4.62 -2.13
N LYS A 77 -3.61 -3.76 -1.62
CA LYS A 77 -4.51 -4.08 -0.50
C LYS A 77 -5.40 -5.29 -0.82
N ASN A 78 -5.99 -5.32 -2.02
CA ASN A 78 -6.84 -6.44 -2.44
C ASN A 78 -6.04 -7.74 -2.58
N LYS A 79 -4.84 -7.68 -3.16
CA LYS A 79 -3.93 -8.84 -3.24
C LYS A 79 -3.57 -9.40 -1.86
N LEU A 80 -3.23 -8.54 -0.90
CA LEU A 80 -2.93 -8.96 0.48
C LEU A 80 -4.13 -9.62 1.16
N ARG A 81 -5.33 -9.05 0.99
CA ARG A 81 -6.56 -9.65 1.52
C ARG A 81 -6.79 -11.07 0.99
N ILE A 82 -6.66 -11.26 -0.32
CA ILE A 82 -6.80 -12.58 -0.95
C ILE A 82 -5.74 -13.56 -0.42
N LYS A 83 -4.49 -13.11 -0.25
CA LYS A 83 -3.42 -13.96 0.34
C LYS A 83 -3.78 -14.37 1.77
N LEU A 84 -4.29 -13.45 2.60
CA LEU A 84 -4.72 -13.73 3.98
C LEU A 84 -5.87 -14.73 4.03
N ASP A 85 -6.89 -14.55 3.20
CA ASP A 85 -8.04 -15.45 3.14
C ASP A 85 -7.60 -16.89 2.81
N LYS A 86 -6.72 -17.04 1.82
CA LYS A 86 -6.11 -18.35 1.48
C LYS A 86 -5.31 -18.97 2.62
N LEU A 87 -4.56 -18.16 3.38
CA LEU A 87 -3.82 -18.65 4.55
C LEU A 87 -4.76 -19.14 5.66
N LEU A 88 -5.88 -18.45 5.89
CA LEU A 88 -6.89 -18.85 6.86
C LEU A 88 -7.59 -20.15 6.43
N GLU A 89 -7.94 -20.29 5.16
CA GLU A 89 -8.48 -21.53 4.58
C GLU A 89 -7.52 -22.70 4.76
N ASN A 90 -6.25 -22.54 4.39
CA ASN A 90 -5.23 -23.57 4.55
C ASN A 90 -5.02 -23.96 6.02
N LYS A 91 -5.00 -22.99 6.94
CA LYS A 91 -4.90 -23.26 8.38
C LYS A 91 -6.10 -24.06 8.90
N ASN A 92 -7.30 -23.73 8.43
CA ASN A 92 -8.53 -24.44 8.81
C ASN A 92 -8.58 -25.85 8.24
N ALA A 93 -8.15 -26.05 7.00
CA ALA A 93 -8.00 -27.37 6.39
C ALA A 93 -6.99 -28.22 7.17
N ASN A 94 -5.77 -27.72 7.43
CA ASN A 94 -4.75 -28.43 8.21
C ASN A 94 -5.23 -28.79 9.63
N LYS A 95 -5.96 -27.89 10.31
CA LYS A 95 -6.58 -28.20 11.61
C LYS A 95 -7.62 -29.31 11.50
N THR A 96 -8.44 -29.31 10.45
CA THR A 96 -9.51 -30.29 10.25
C THR A 96 -8.95 -31.68 9.91
N TYR A 97 -7.92 -31.76 9.06
CA TYR A 97 -7.23 -33.01 8.75
C TYR A 97 -6.49 -33.58 9.97
N ASN A 98 -5.72 -32.76 10.70
CA ASN A 98 -5.03 -33.23 11.92
C ASN A 98 -5.97 -33.68 13.05
N LYS A 99 -7.18 -33.11 13.13
CA LYS A 99 -8.18 -33.54 14.13
C LYS A 99 -8.74 -34.92 13.84
N LYS A 100 -8.83 -35.34 12.56
CA LYS A 100 -9.27 -36.71 12.20
C LYS A 100 -8.25 -37.79 12.58
N PHE A 101 -6.95 -37.51 12.51
CA PHE A 101 -5.91 -38.47 12.89
C PHE A 101 -5.72 -38.63 14.41
N TYR A 102 -6.26 -37.73 15.23
CA TYR A 102 -6.16 -37.81 16.70
C TYR A 102 -7.32 -38.56 17.37
N VAL A 103 -8.43 -38.79 16.64
CA VAL A 103 -9.61 -39.49 17.19
C VAL A 103 -9.44 -41.01 17.13
N ASP A 104 -8.69 -41.55 16.16
CA ASP A 104 -8.42 -42.99 16.05
C ASP A 104 -7.41 -43.52 17.09
N ALA A 105 -6.55 -42.66 17.65
CA ALA A 105 -5.59 -43.05 18.69
C ALA A 105 -6.26 -43.42 20.03
N LEU A 106 -7.54 -43.07 20.23
CA LEU A 106 -8.30 -43.43 21.43
C LEU A 106 -9.03 -44.79 21.30
N PHE A 107 -9.07 -45.40 20.12
CA PHE A 107 -9.77 -46.67 19.88
C PHE A 107 -8.87 -47.91 19.93
N PHE A 108 -7.60 -47.78 20.32
CA PHE A 108 -6.67 -48.90 20.48
C PHE A 108 -6.52 -49.41 21.92
N ASN A 109 -7.53 -49.21 22.77
CA ASN A 109 -7.53 -49.64 24.18
C ASN A 109 -8.74 -50.50 24.59
N LYS A 110 -9.29 -51.31 23.67
CA LYS A 110 -10.04 -52.50 24.07
C LYS A 110 -9.20 -53.74 23.80
N LYS A 111 -8.32 -54.04 24.74
CA LYS A 111 -7.71 -55.37 24.89
C LYS A 111 -8.70 -56.29 25.60
N ILE A 112 -8.94 -57.43 24.95
CA ILE A 112 -9.28 -58.78 25.46
C ILE A 112 -10.68 -58.93 26.10
#